data_AF-A0A7C1ZJS2-F1
#
_entry.id   AF-A0A7C1ZJS2-F1
#
_cell.length_a   1.000
_cell.length_b   1.000
_cell.length_c   1.000
_cell.angle_alpha   90.00
_cell.angle_beta   90.00
_cell.angle_gamma   90.00
#
_symmetry.space_group_name_H-M   'P 1'
#
loop_
_entity.id
_entity.type
_entity.pdbx_description
1 polymer ?
#
loop_
_entity_poly.entity_id
_entity_poly.type
_entity_poly.pdbx_seq_one_letter_code
_entity_poly.pdbx_strand_id
1 'polypeptide(L)' 'MKSIVKLTLRIPQSLHEQIKAGACTTKRYLNSTIIQTLRQAINQ' A
#
# COMPACT_ATOMS: atom_id res chain seq x y z
N MET A 1 -4.36 18.75 -13.60
CA MET A 1 -4.10 18.69 -12.14
C MET A 1 -4.37 17.28 -11.64
N LYS A 2 -3.48 16.67 -10.87
CA LYS A 2 -3.76 15.35 -10.25
C LYS A 2 -4.61 15.59 -9.01
N SER A 3 -5.84 15.08 -8.98
CA SER A 3 -6.66 15.08 -7.77
C SER A 3 -6.09 14.07 -6.78
N ILE A 4 -5.75 14.53 -5.58
CA ILE A 4 -5.28 13.66 -4.49
C ILE A 4 -6.48 13.39 -3.59
N VAL A 5 -6.92 12.13 -3.53
CA VAL A 5 -8.00 11.68 -2.65
C VAL A 5 -7.38 10.95 -1.47
N LYS A 6 -7.83 11.28 -0.25
CA LYS A 6 -7.48 10.55 0.97
C LYS A 6 -8.42 9.37 1.13
N LEU A 7 -7.87 8.16 1.22
CA LEU A 7 -8.61 6.93 1.47
C LEU A 7 -8.16 6.33 2.80
N THR A 8 -9.12 5.88 3.61
CA THR A 8 -8.84 5.11 4.83
C THR A 8 -9.25 3.66 4.60
N LEU A 9 -8.29 2.75 4.73
CA LEU A 9 -8.50 1.31 4.55
C LEU A 9 -8.51 0.63 5.92
N ARG A 10 -9.51 -0.23 6.16
CA ARG A 10 -9.47 -1.20 7.25
C ARG A 10 -9.01 -2.53 6.69
N ILE A 11 -7.83 -2.97 7.11
CA ILE A 11 -7.26 -4.26 6.71
C ILE A 11 -6.88 -5.07 7.95
N PRO A 12 -6.80 -6.40 7.84
CA PRO A 12 -6.30 -7.24 8.93
C PRO A 12 -4.90 -6.81 9.37
N GLN A 13 -4.62 -6.89 10.67
CA GLN A 13 -3.30 -6.51 11.22
C GLN A 13 -2.16 -7.31 10.59
N SER A 14 -2.36 -8.61 10.35
CA SER A 14 -1.37 -9.46 9.69
C SER A 14 -0.99 -8.95 8.30
N LEU A 15 -1.97 -8.50 7.52
CA LEU A 15 -1.74 -7.92 6.19
C LEU A 15 -1.03 -6.57 6.29
N HIS A 16 -1.39 -5.73 7.27
CA HIS A 16 -0.71 -4.47 7.52
C HIS A 16 0.79 -4.67 7.83
N GLU A 17 1.11 -5.62 8.70
CA GLU A 17 2.51 -5.92 9.05
C GLU A 17 3.30 -6.48 7.85
N GLN A 18 2.69 -7.32 7.01
CA GLN A 18 3.34 -7.80 5.78
C GLN A 18 3.68 -6.65 4.82
N ILE A 19 2.73 -5.74 4.59
CA ILE A 19 2.95 -4.59 3.72
C ILE A 19 4.03 -3.66 4.30
N LYS A 20 4.02 -3.46 5.62
CA LYS A 20 5.03 -2.67 6.34
C LYS A 20 6.43 -3.28 6.26
N ALA A 21 6.54 -4.59 6.42
CA ALA A 21 7.80 -5.30 6.23
C ALA A 21 8.33 -5.11 4.80
N GLY A 22 7.47 -5.31 3.79
CA GLY A 22 7.84 -5.10 2.38
C GLY A 22 8.25 -3.65 2.08
N ALA A 23 7.59 -2.66 2.69
CA ALA A 23 7.97 -1.26 2.56
C ALA A 23 9.36 -0.97 3.17
N CYS A 24 9.67 -1.59 4.32
CA CYS A 24 10.98 -1.48 4.97
C CYS A 24 12.09 -2.09 4.08
N THR A 25 11.89 -3.31 3.58
CA THR A 25 12.85 -4.00 2.71
C THR A 25 13.13 -3.22 1.42
N THR A 26 12.10 -2.61 0.84
CA THR A 26 12.22 -1.84 -0.40
C THR A 26 12.64 -0.39 -0.19
N LYS A 27 12.88 0.05 1.06
CA LYS A 27 13.14 1.44 1.45
C LYS A 27 12.11 2.42 0.88
N ARG A 28 10.85 2.00 0.82
CA ARG A 28 9.72 2.80 0.32
C ARG A 28 8.81 3.23 1.46
N TYR A 29 8.08 4.31 1.21
CA TYR A 29 6.98 4.71 2.07
C TYR A 29 5.87 3.65 2.04
N LEU A 30 5.30 3.35 3.21
CA LEU A 30 4.19 2.42 3.33
C LEU A 30 3.05 2.74 2.36
N ASN A 31 2.71 4.02 2.20
CA ASN A 31 1.66 4.47 1.28
C ASN A 31 1.95 4.15 -0.19
N SER A 32 3.20 4.30 -0.65
CA SER A 32 3.53 3.97 -2.04
C SER A 32 3.52 2.46 -2.28
N THR A 33 3.93 1.68 -1.29
CA THR A 33 3.83 0.21 -1.33
C THR A 33 2.37 -0.24 -1.37
N ILE A 34 1.49 0.30 -0.52
CA ILE A 34 0.04 0.00 -0.54
C ILE A 34 -0.56 0.29 -1.92
N ILE A 35 -0.28 1.46 -2.49
CA ILE A 35 -0.81 1.84 -3.81
C ILE A 35 -0.30 0.88 -4.89
N GLN A 36 0.98 0.51 -4.86
CA GLN A 36 1.52 -0.43 -5.84
C GLN A 36 0.89 -1.82 -5.71
N THR A 37 0.76 -2.36 -4.50
CA THR A 37 0.15 -3.67 -4.27
C THR A 37 -1.29 -3.69 -4.76
N LEU A 38 -2.07 -2.64 -4.47
CA LEU A 38 -3.45 -2.52 -4.96
C LEU A 38 -3.51 -2.43 -6.49
N ARG A 39 -2.62 -1.65 -7.11
CA ARG A 39 -2.54 -1.58 -8.57
C ARG A 39 -2.22 -2.93 -9.19
N GLN A 40 -1.28 -3.67 -8.62
CA GLN A 40 -0.94 -5.01 -9.11
C GLN A 40 -2.14 -5.96 -8.98
N ALA A 41 -2.84 -5.96 -7.84
CA ALA A 41 -4.01 -6.80 -7.63
C ALA A 41 -5.19 -6.49 -8.56
N ILE A 42 -5.39 -5.22 -8.96
CA ILE A 42 -6.47 -4.81 -9.86
C ILE A 42 -6.14 -5.10 -11.34
N ASN A 43 -4.86 -5.06 -11.73
CA ASN A 43 -4.44 -5.27 -13.12
C ASN A 43 -4.04 -6.73 -13.43
N GLN A 44 -4.31 -7.66 -12.51
CA GLN A 44 -4.23 -9.11 -12.74
C GLN A 44 -5.54 -9.62 -13.33
#